data_AF-A0A1C6RRZ2-F1
#
_entry.id   AF-A0A1C6RRZ2-F1
#
_cell.length_a   1.000
_cell.length_b   1.000
_cell.length_c   1.000
_cell.angle_alpha   90.00
_cell.angle_beta   90.00
_cell.angle_gamma   90.00
#
_symmetry.space_group_name_H-M   'P 1'
#
loop_
_entity.id
_entity.type
_entity.pdbx_description
1 polymer ?
#
loop_
_entity_poly.entity_id
_entity_poly.type
_entity_poly.pdbx_seq_one_letter_code
_entity_poly.pdbx_strand_id
1 'polypeptide(L)'
;MLDLPGRDDLAARVDRLRAALRRIGDLAGTPAEQARALAGLLRAALAHHTSHPDQPCPVCGGRTLDEAWAEQAHTQVRDLTLRAEQLDAAHRAERDARHALCQAVPSRPPVLAADHAPDGIDLTELRKAWQHWDDLTATADAATLVELAPTTYADLAAALAPARAAAREALERRRQDWQPIADRIRAWIETERASRQAATVLPDLKKAIEALKTIGATIRAERLQPIAAEATATWNTLRQDSNVELDAPCAPGWARGLGS
;
A
#
# COMPACT_ATOMS: atom_id res chain seq x y z
N MET A 1 0.28 1.20 4.64
CA MET A 1 -0.05 2.27 5.61
C MET A 1 -1.36 1.85 6.25
N LEU A 2 -1.43 1.82 7.57
CA LEU A 2 -2.64 1.42 8.29
C LEU A 2 -3.74 2.44 8.01
N ASP A 3 -4.85 2.01 7.40
CA ASP A 3 -5.98 2.89 7.10
C ASP A 3 -7.26 2.47 7.80
N LEU A 4 -7.94 3.44 8.40
CA LEU A 4 -9.25 3.28 9.01
C LEU A 4 -10.29 3.81 8.02
N PRO A 5 -11.53 3.31 8.04
CA PRO A 5 -12.60 3.87 7.20
C PRO A 5 -12.81 5.37 7.47
N GLY A 6 -13.54 6.09 6.62
CA GLY A 6 -13.93 7.46 6.95
C GLY A 6 -14.89 7.48 8.15
N ARG A 7 -14.89 8.56 8.94
CA ARG A 7 -15.88 8.75 10.02
C ARG A 7 -17.32 8.66 9.50
N ASP A 8 -17.57 9.17 8.30
CA ASP A 8 -18.88 9.12 7.64
C ASP A 8 -19.29 7.69 7.25
N ASP A 9 -18.34 6.84 6.84
CA ASP A 9 -18.63 5.42 6.54
C ASP A 9 -19.04 4.67 7.80
N LEU A 10 -18.34 4.91 8.92
CA LEU A 10 -18.73 4.33 10.21
C LEU A 10 -20.11 4.84 10.65
N ALA A 11 -20.35 6.15 10.58
CA ALA A 11 -21.64 6.74 10.93
C ALA A 11 -22.78 6.12 10.12
N ALA A 12 -22.59 5.93 8.81
CA ALA A 12 -23.56 5.26 7.94
C ALA A 12 -23.79 3.78 8.30
N ARG A 13 -22.80 3.07 8.85
CA ARG A 13 -22.97 1.69 9.36
C ARG A 13 -23.77 1.69 10.66
N VAL A 14 -23.44 2.59 11.59
CA VAL A 14 -24.19 2.77 12.85
C VAL A 14 -25.64 3.14 12.58
N ASP A 15 -25.91 4.04 11.63
CA ASP A 15 -27.27 4.43 11.26
C ASP A 15 -28.07 3.30 10.64
N ARG A 16 -27.43 2.44 9.83
CA ARG A 16 -28.07 1.23 9.30
C ARG A 16 -28.48 0.28 10.41
N LEU A 17 -27.60 0.06 11.40
CA LEU A 17 -27.90 -0.79 12.55
C LEU A 17 -29.03 -0.19 13.40
N ARG A 18 -28.96 1.12 13.68
CA ARG A 18 -30.01 1.86 14.40
C ARG A 18 -31.36 1.79 13.68
N ALA A 19 -31.38 1.92 12.36
CA ALA A 19 -32.60 1.80 11.57
C ALA A 19 -33.19 0.38 11.61
N ALA A 20 -32.35 -0.67 11.57
CA ALA A 20 -32.81 -2.05 11.71
C ALA A 20 -33.41 -2.32 13.10
N LEU A 21 -32.78 -1.83 14.17
CA LEU A 21 -33.31 -1.93 15.53
C LEU A 21 -34.65 -1.22 15.69
N ARG A 22 -34.79 0.00 15.13
CA ARG A 22 -36.08 0.71 15.12
C ARG A 22 -37.17 -0.09 14.41
N ARG A 23 -36.88 -0.66 13.22
CA ARG A 23 -37.85 -1.50 12.50
C ARG A 23 -38.28 -2.74 13.29
N ILE A 24 -37.35 -3.37 14.01
CA ILE A 24 -37.70 -4.49 14.91
C ILE A 24 -38.63 -4.00 16.03
N GLY A 25 -38.32 -2.84 16.63
CA GLY A 25 -39.15 -2.20 17.65
C GLY A 25 -40.55 -1.80 17.14
N ASP A 26 -40.65 -1.23 15.94
CA ASP A 26 -41.92 -0.82 15.32
C ASP A 26 -42.81 -2.02 14.99
N LEU A 27 -42.20 -3.18 14.73
CA LEU A 27 -42.90 -4.45 14.46
C LEU A 27 -43.21 -5.24 15.73
N ALA A 28 -42.83 -4.74 16.92
CA ALA A 28 -43.05 -5.40 18.19
C ALA A 28 -44.52 -5.81 18.36
N GLY A 29 -44.72 -7.09 18.69
CA GLY A 29 -46.03 -7.73 18.78
C GLY A 29 -45.87 -9.24 18.64
N THR A 30 -46.81 -9.91 17.96
CA THR A 30 -46.76 -11.36 17.72
C THR A 30 -45.44 -11.74 17.04
N PRO A 31 -44.63 -12.63 17.64
CA PRO A 31 -43.40 -13.13 17.03
C PRO A 31 -43.67 -13.68 15.62
N ALA A 32 -42.72 -13.52 14.69
CA ALA A 32 -42.87 -13.99 13.32
C ALA A 32 -43.24 -15.47 13.25
N GLU A 33 -42.67 -16.29 14.13
CA GLU A 33 -43.00 -17.71 14.26
C GLU A 33 -44.46 -17.94 14.65
N GLN A 34 -44.96 -17.22 15.66
CA GLN A 34 -46.35 -17.32 16.08
C GLN A 34 -47.30 -16.81 14.99
N ALA A 35 -46.95 -15.74 14.28
CA ALA A 35 -47.72 -15.24 13.15
C ALA A 35 -47.81 -16.27 12.01
N ARG A 36 -46.70 -16.96 11.69
CA ARG A 36 -46.69 -18.07 10.72
C ARG A 36 -47.51 -19.25 11.18
N ALA A 37 -47.40 -19.65 12.44
CA ALA A 37 -48.17 -20.76 13.01
C ALA A 37 -49.67 -20.46 12.90
N LEU A 38 -50.11 -19.26 13.28
CA LEU A 38 -51.49 -18.83 13.15
C LEU A 38 -51.96 -18.77 11.70
N ALA A 39 -51.15 -18.22 10.78
CA ALA A 39 -51.45 -18.24 9.35
C ALA A 39 -51.59 -19.67 8.81
N GLY A 40 -50.75 -20.61 9.29
CA GLY A 40 -50.83 -22.03 8.94
C GLY A 40 -52.14 -22.67 9.40
N LEU A 41 -52.57 -22.40 10.64
CA LEU A 41 -53.85 -22.88 11.16
C LEU A 41 -55.04 -22.34 10.37
N LEU A 42 -55.04 -21.04 10.05
CA LEU A 42 -56.09 -20.42 9.25
C LEU A 42 -56.15 -21.00 7.83
N ARG A 43 -55.00 -21.27 7.19
CA ARG A 43 -54.95 -21.96 5.88
C ARG A 43 -55.54 -23.37 5.95
N ALA A 44 -55.23 -24.13 6.99
CA ALA A 44 -55.80 -25.46 7.17
C ALA A 44 -57.33 -25.41 7.37
N ALA A 45 -57.82 -24.45 8.15
CA ALA A 45 -59.24 -24.22 8.31
C ALA A 45 -59.93 -23.80 7.00
N LEU A 46 -59.29 -22.94 6.20
CA LEU A 46 -59.80 -22.52 4.88
C LEU A 46 -59.91 -23.71 3.93
N ALA A 47 -58.91 -24.59 3.89
CA ALA A 47 -58.95 -25.81 3.08
C ALA A 47 -60.10 -26.74 3.51
N HIS A 48 -60.37 -26.83 4.82
CA HIS A 48 -61.52 -27.57 5.34
C HIS A 48 -62.85 -26.98 4.85
N HIS A 49 -63.04 -25.65 4.95
CA HIS A 49 -64.23 -24.95 4.44
C HIS A 49 -64.45 -25.19 2.94
N THR A 50 -63.39 -25.13 2.11
CA THR A 50 -63.50 -25.44 0.67
C THR A 50 -64.02 -26.85 0.40
N SER A 51 -63.68 -27.80 1.27
CA SER A 51 -64.10 -29.20 1.14
C SER A 51 -65.47 -29.47 1.79
N HIS A 52 -65.84 -28.67 2.79
CA HIS A 52 -67.05 -28.81 3.61
C HIS A 52 -67.64 -27.42 3.92
N PRO A 53 -68.28 -26.78 2.93
CA PRO A 53 -68.83 -25.43 3.10
C PRO A 53 -69.95 -25.41 4.15
N ASP A 54 -70.07 -24.27 4.83
CA ASP A 54 -71.13 -23.97 5.81
C ASP A 54 -71.25 -24.96 6.99
N GLN A 55 -70.18 -25.70 7.28
CA GLN A 55 -70.10 -26.55 8.47
C GLN A 55 -69.63 -25.76 9.70
N PRO A 56 -70.04 -26.16 10.92
CA PRO A 56 -69.47 -25.61 12.14
C PRO A 56 -67.98 -25.94 12.24
N CYS A 57 -67.21 -25.05 12.89
CA CYS A 57 -65.79 -25.26 13.09
C CYS A 57 -65.52 -26.64 13.74
N PRO A 58 -64.73 -27.53 13.12
CA PRO A 58 -64.53 -28.90 13.62
C PRO A 58 -63.75 -28.97 14.94
N VAL A 59 -63.12 -27.86 15.36
CA VAL A 59 -62.31 -27.80 16.57
C VAL A 59 -63.14 -27.36 17.78
N CYS A 60 -63.88 -26.25 17.65
CA CYS A 60 -64.61 -25.68 18.78
C CYS A 60 -66.14 -25.80 18.66
N GLY A 61 -66.67 -26.18 17.50
CA GLY A 61 -68.11 -26.26 17.21
C GLY A 61 -68.87 -24.93 17.25
N GLY A 62 -68.18 -23.81 17.53
CA GLY A 62 -68.85 -22.58 17.98
C GLY A 62 -69.36 -21.65 16.87
N ARG A 63 -68.64 -21.52 15.75
CA ARG A 63 -69.05 -20.70 14.60
C ARG A 63 -69.18 -21.54 13.35
N THR A 64 -70.09 -21.18 12.46
CA THR A 64 -70.12 -21.67 11.08
C THR A 64 -68.94 -21.07 10.31
N LEU A 65 -68.26 -21.90 9.53
CA LEU A 65 -67.23 -21.47 8.59
C LEU A 65 -67.93 -21.13 7.27
N ASP A 66 -68.49 -19.92 7.20
CA ASP A 66 -69.20 -19.38 6.03
C ASP A 66 -68.26 -18.55 5.12
N GLU A 67 -68.78 -18.05 4.00
CA GLU A 67 -68.02 -17.24 3.04
C GLU A 67 -67.44 -15.96 3.70
N ALA A 68 -68.21 -15.31 4.58
CA ALA A 68 -67.77 -14.11 5.29
C ALA A 68 -66.59 -14.41 6.23
N TRP A 69 -66.61 -15.58 6.90
CA TRP A 69 -65.45 -16.06 7.64
C TRP A 69 -64.26 -16.32 6.72
N ALA A 70 -64.47 -16.96 5.57
CA ALA A 70 -63.40 -17.30 4.64
C ALA A 70 -62.69 -16.03 4.12
N GLU A 71 -63.43 -14.98 3.77
CA GLU A 71 -62.86 -13.69 3.35
C GLU A 71 -62.01 -13.03 4.45
N GLN A 72 -62.51 -13.05 5.69
CA GLN A 72 -61.77 -12.55 6.85
C GLN A 72 -60.51 -13.38 7.12
N ALA A 73 -60.60 -14.70 7.06
CA ALA A 73 -59.47 -15.60 7.27
C ALA A 73 -58.41 -15.43 6.18
N HIS A 74 -58.80 -15.26 4.91
CA HIS A 74 -57.87 -14.94 3.82
C HIS A 74 -57.13 -13.62 4.07
N THR A 75 -57.83 -12.58 4.52
CA THR A 75 -57.22 -11.29 4.87
C THR A 75 -56.23 -11.45 6.03
N GLN A 76 -56.62 -12.14 7.10
CA GLN A 76 -55.74 -12.40 8.25
C GLN A 76 -54.49 -13.21 7.86
N VAL A 77 -54.63 -14.24 7.01
CA VAL A 77 -53.49 -15.02 6.50
C VAL A 77 -52.50 -14.12 5.76
N ARG A 78 -52.99 -13.22 4.89
CA ARG A 78 -52.14 -12.28 4.16
C ARG A 78 -51.39 -11.35 5.12
N ASP A 79 -52.10 -10.74 6.07
CA ASP A 79 -51.53 -9.77 7.00
C ASP A 79 -50.50 -10.42 7.94
N LEU A 80 -50.80 -11.61 8.47
CA LEU A 80 -49.87 -12.38 9.31
C LEU A 80 -48.62 -12.82 8.55
N THR A 81 -48.78 -13.22 7.28
CA THR A 81 -47.64 -13.63 6.44
C THR A 81 -46.74 -12.43 6.15
N LEU A 82 -47.32 -11.32 5.71
CA LEU A 82 -46.58 -10.08 5.44
C LEU A 82 -45.83 -9.59 6.69
N ARG A 83 -46.48 -9.61 7.85
CA ARG A 83 -45.84 -9.20 9.11
C ARG A 83 -44.67 -10.10 9.48
N ALA A 84 -44.81 -11.41 9.32
CA ALA A 84 -43.74 -12.36 9.60
C ALA A 84 -42.54 -12.16 8.65
N GLU A 85 -42.80 -11.90 7.36
CA GLU A 85 -41.75 -11.60 6.37
C GLU A 85 -41.02 -10.30 6.68
N GLN A 86 -41.74 -9.25 7.09
CA GLN A 86 -41.17 -7.97 7.47
C GLN A 86 -40.27 -8.08 8.70
N LEU A 87 -40.70 -8.82 9.74
CA LEU A 87 -39.90 -9.01 10.94
C LEU A 87 -38.63 -9.83 10.66
N ASP A 88 -38.74 -10.86 9.84
CA ASP A 88 -37.58 -11.63 9.35
C ASP A 88 -36.58 -10.76 8.58
N ALA A 89 -37.09 -9.91 7.69
CA ALA A 89 -36.26 -8.99 6.93
C ALA A 89 -35.57 -7.97 7.85
N ALA A 90 -36.26 -7.48 8.89
CA ALA A 90 -35.70 -6.59 9.89
C ALA A 90 -34.58 -7.26 10.71
N HIS A 91 -34.78 -8.51 11.15
CA HIS A 91 -33.73 -9.28 11.84
C HIS A 91 -32.54 -9.62 10.94
N ARG A 92 -32.77 -9.94 9.65
CA ARG A 92 -31.65 -10.09 8.69
C ARG A 92 -30.87 -8.79 8.55
N ALA A 93 -31.57 -7.67 8.35
CA ALA A 93 -30.93 -6.37 8.23
C ALA A 93 -30.14 -5.97 9.49
N GLU A 94 -30.63 -6.31 10.69
CA GLU A 94 -29.90 -6.10 11.95
C GLU A 94 -28.61 -6.92 11.99
N ARG A 95 -28.67 -8.23 11.70
CA ARG A 95 -27.48 -9.10 11.65
C ARG A 95 -26.45 -8.63 10.64
N ASP A 96 -26.90 -8.27 9.43
CA ASP A 96 -26.04 -7.81 8.34
C ASP A 96 -25.38 -6.47 8.70
N ALA A 97 -26.15 -5.52 9.25
CA ALA A 97 -25.64 -4.22 9.69
C ALA A 97 -24.67 -4.35 10.86
N ARG A 98 -24.97 -5.22 11.82
CA ARG A 98 -24.06 -5.54 12.94
C ARG A 98 -22.76 -6.13 12.43
N HIS A 99 -22.83 -7.14 11.57
CA HIS A 99 -21.64 -7.76 10.99
C HIS A 99 -20.80 -6.73 10.21
N ALA A 100 -21.44 -5.90 9.38
CA ALA A 100 -20.76 -4.85 8.63
C ALA A 100 -20.12 -3.78 9.53
N LEU A 101 -20.70 -3.49 10.69
CA LEU A 101 -20.11 -2.58 11.68
C LEU A 101 -18.91 -3.22 12.40
N CYS A 102 -19.03 -4.46 12.86
CA CYS A 102 -17.92 -5.19 13.50
C CYS A 102 -16.71 -5.36 12.57
N GLN A 103 -16.95 -5.49 11.25
CA GLN A 103 -15.90 -5.59 10.23
C GLN A 103 -15.40 -4.23 9.70
N ALA A 104 -15.87 -3.11 10.25
CA ALA A 104 -15.48 -1.79 9.75
C ALA A 104 -14.00 -1.48 9.99
N VAL A 105 -13.45 -1.95 11.10
CA VAL A 105 -12.03 -1.81 11.45
C VAL A 105 -11.34 -3.14 11.17
N PRO A 106 -10.18 -3.14 10.48
CA PRO A 106 -9.44 -4.36 10.24
C PRO A 106 -8.92 -4.96 11.55
N SER A 107 -8.63 -6.27 11.53
CA SER A 107 -8.03 -6.94 12.67
C SER A 107 -6.74 -6.25 13.11
N ARG A 108 -6.47 -6.30 14.42
CA ARG A 108 -5.31 -5.65 15.04
C ARG A 108 -4.01 -6.03 14.30
N PRO A 109 -3.30 -5.06 13.73
CA PRO A 109 -2.02 -5.30 13.06
C PRO A 109 -0.98 -5.94 13.98
N PRO A 110 -0.13 -6.86 13.48
CA PRO A 110 0.92 -7.49 14.28
C PRO A 110 1.92 -6.50 14.90
N VAL A 111 2.15 -5.35 14.27
CA VAL A 111 3.04 -4.30 14.81
C VAL A 111 2.54 -3.72 16.15
N LEU A 112 1.24 -3.84 16.44
CA LEU A 112 0.65 -3.41 17.71
C LEU A 112 0.75 -4.47 18.81
N ALA A 113 1.39 -5.62 18.55
CA ALA A 113 1.60 -6.66 19.56
C ALA A 113 2.53 -6.21 20.70
N ALA A 114 3.37 -5.19 20.45
CA ALA A 114 4.28 -4.62 21.44
C ALA A 114 3.94 -3.17 21.78
N ASP A 115 4.47 -2.72 22.92
CA ASP A 115 4.39 -1.34 23.41
C ASP A 115 5.03 -0.31 22.46
N HIS A 116 6.11 -0.73 21.80
CA HIS A 116 6.94 0.14 21.00
C HIS A 116 7.17 -0.44 19.62
N ALA A 117 7.10 0.41 18.59
CA ALA A 117 7.53 0.07 17.24
C ALA A 117 9.07 0.16 17.12
N PRO A 118 9.64 -0.38 16.01
CA PRO A 118 10.97 0.01 15.58
C PRO A 118 11.10 1.55 15.54
N ASP A 119 12.23 2.09 15.97
CA ASP A 119 12.50 3.54 16.18
C ASP A 119 11.92 4.16 17.46
N GLY A 120 11.43 3.34 18.41
CA GLY A 120 11.02 3.81 19.74
C GLY A 120 9.68 4.54 19.74
N ILE A 121 8.86 4.35 18.71
CA ILE A 121 7.53 4.96 18.61
C ILE A 121 6.62 4.28 19.64
N ASP A 122 6.08 5.05 20.59
CA ASP A 122 5.09 4.56 21.56
C ASP A 122 3.75 4.28 20.86
N LEU A 123 3.28 3.04 20.96
CA LEU A 123 2.02 2.55 20.40
C LEU A 123 1.01 2.18 21.49
N THR A 124 1.29 2.50 22.75
CA THR A 124 0.52 2.08 23.92
C THR A 124 -0.94 2.51 23.85
N GLU A 125 -1.19 3.80 23.64
CA GLU A 125 -2.56 4.32 23.54
C GLU A 125 -3.29 3.79 22.30
N LEU A 126 -2.58 3.62 21.17
CA LEU A 126 -3.15 3.01 19.98
C LEU A 126 -3.57 1.56 20.22
N ARG A 127 -2.74 0.77 20.91
CA ARG A 127 -3.08 -0.63 21.25
C ARG A 127 -4.27 -0.70 22.18
N LYS A 128 -4.32 0.14 23.22
CA LYS A 128 -5.46 0.21 24.15
C LYS A 128 -6.76 0.55 23.42
N ALA A 129 -6.73 1.56 22.55
CA ALA A 129 -7.90 1.95 21.77
C ALA A 129 -8.34 0.85 20.79
N TRP A 130 -7.39 0.15 20.16
CA TRP A 130 -7.69 -0.99 19.28
C TRP A 130 -8.30 -2.16 20.05
N GLN A 131 -7.74 -2.48 21.22
CA GLN A 131 -8.26 -3.52 22.09
C GLN A 131 -9.69 -3.18 22.56
N HIS A 132 -9.95 -1.93 22.94
CA HIS A 132 -11.30 -1.49 23.30
C HIS A 132 -12.28 -1.70 22.13
N TRP A 133 -11.90 -1.33 20.90
CA TRP A 133 -12.72 -1.59 19.72
C TRP A 133 -12.99 -3.09 19.51
N ASP A 134 -11.96 -3.93 19.62
CA ASP A 134 -12.09 -5.39 19.47
C ASP A 134 -13.02 -5.97 20.56
N ASP A 135 -12.86 -5.53 21.81
CA ASP A 135 -13.69 -5.97 22.95
C ASP A 135 -15.16 -5.57 22.77
N LEU A 136 -15.40 -4.32 22.33
CA LEU A 136 -16.73 -3.81 22.02
C LEU A 136 -17.39 -4.66 20.92
N THR A 137 -16.69 -4.90 19.81
CA THR A 137 -17.26 -5.64 18.67
C THR A 137 -17.43 -7.13 18.92
N ALA A 138 -16.64 -7.72 19.82
CA ALA A 138 -16.74 -9.13 20.20
C ALA A 138 -17.90 -9.42 21.15
N THR A 139 -18.19 -8.52 22.11
CA THR A 139 -19.08 -8.82 23.24
C THR A 139 -20.40 -8.04 23.23
N ALA A 140 -20.42 -6.84 22.63
CA ALA A 140 -21.58 -5.96 22.72
C ALA A 140 -22.77 -6.46 21.90
N ASP A 141 -23.98 -6.19 22.41
CA ASP A 141 -25.21 -6.34 21.65
C ASP A 141 -25.41 -5.18 20.66
N ALA A 142 -26.41 -5.30 19.79
CA ALA A 142 -26.65 -4.31 18.75
C ALA A 142 -26.99 -2.92 19.30
N ALA A 143 -27.71 -2.83 20.42
CA ALA A 143 -28.06 -1.56 21.04
C ALA A 143 -26.81 -0.85 21.60
N THR A 144 -25.97 -1.58 22.32
CA THR A 144 -24.71 -1.08 22.87
C THR A 144 -23.75 -0.66 21.76
N LEU A 145 -23.68 -1.42 20.66
CA LEU A 145 -22.88 -1.04 19.49
C LEU A 145 -23.33 0.29 18.87
N VAL A 146 -24.64 0.54 18.78
CA VAL A 146 -25.16 1.81 18.23
C VAL A 146 -24.78 3.01 19.08
N GLU A 147 -24.73 2.84 20.41
CA GLU A 147 -24.38 3.90 21.35
C GLU A 147 -22.87 4.14 21.44
N LEU A 148 -22.08 3.07 21.60
CA LEU A 148 -20.66 3.18 21.93
C LEU A 148 -19.72 3.16 20.72
N ALA A 149 -20.10 2.54 19.59
CA ALA A 149 -19.21 2.47 18.44
C ALA A 149 -18.72 3.84 17.93
N PRO A 150 -19.56 4.90 17.84
CA PRO A 150 -19.10 6.20 17.37
C PRO A 150 -17.98 6.80 18.24
N THR A 151 -18.10 6.69 19.57
CA THR A 151 -17.12 7.25 20.51
C THR A 151 -15.86 6.40 20.56
N THR A 152 -15.98 5.07 20.70
CA THR A 152 -14.83 4.16 20.70
C THR A 152 -14.03 4.26 19.40
N TYR A 153 -14.70 4.42 18.26
CA TYR A 153 -14.02 4.63 16.98
C TYR A 153 -13.32 5.99 16.90
N ALA A 154 -13.94 7.06 17.44
CA ALA A 154 -13.31 8.37 17.48
C ALA A 154 -12.02 8.36 18.32
N ASP A 155 -12.02 7.65 19.45
CA ASP A 155 -10.85 7.45 20.31
C ASP A 155 -9.76 6.64 19.58
N LEU A 156 -10.13 5.58 18.86
CA LEU A 156 -9.21 4.83 18.01
C LEU A 156 -8.57 5.70 16.92
N ALA A 157 -9.37 6.50 16.22
CA ALA A 157 -8.88 7.41 15.19
C ALA A 157 -7.96 8.49 15.78
N ALA A 158 -8.28 9.00 16.97
CA ALA A 158 -7.45 9.96 17.69
C ALA A 158 -6.11 9.35 18.13
N ALA A 159 -6.10 8.11 18.62
CA ALA A 159 -4.88 7.40 19.00
C ALA A 159 -4.00 7.00 17.80
N LEU A 160 -4.60 6.79 16.62
CA LEU A 160 -3.86 6.47 15.40
C LEU A 160 -3.11 7.67 14.81
N ALA A 161 -3.63 8.88 14.98
CA ALA A 161 -3.05 10.10 14.44
C ALA A 161 -1.58 10.35 14.89
N PRO A 162 -1.23 10.34 16.19
CA PRO A 162 0.15 10.53 16.65
C PRO A 162 1.08 9.39 16.21
N ALA A 163 0.62 8.14 16.24
CA ALA A 163 1.40 7.00 15.77
C ALA A 163 1.74 7.12 14.28
N ARG A 164 0.79 7.58 13.45
CA ARG A 164 1.03 7.86 12.02
C ARG A 164 2.00 9.03 11.82
N ALA A 165 1.90 10.09 12.62
CA ALA A 165 2.82 11.22 12.55
C ALA A 165 4.25 10.79 12.90
N ALA A 166 4.44 10.09 14.02
CA ALA A 166 5.73 9.58 14.46
C ALA A 166 6.33 8.58 13.45
N ALA A 167 5.52 7.71 12.86
CA ALA A 167 5.98 6.79 11.81
C ALA A 167 6.45 7.51 10.54
N ARG A 168 5.77 8.60 10.14
CA ARG A 168 6.20 9.44 9.01
C ARG A 168 7.50 10.16 9.31
N GLU A 169 7.64 10.71 10.52
CA GLU A 169 8.87 11.36 10.96
C GLU A 169 10.04 10.36 11.03
N ALA A 170 9.83 9.16 11.57
CA ALA A 170 10.83 8.11 11.59
C ALA A 170 11.25 7.68 10.18
N LEU A 171 10.31 7.56 9.24
CA LEU A 171 10.61 7.28 7.84
C LEU A 171 11.45 8.39 7.20
N GLU A 172 11.10 9.65 7.47
CA GLU A 172 11.83 10.81 6.93
C GLU A 172 13.24 10.91 7.53
N ARG A 173 13.41 10.67 8.84
CA ARG A 173 14.74 10.57 9.46
C ARG A 173 15.59 9.48 8.82
N ARG A 174 15.05 8.27 8.65
CA ARG A 174 15.75 7.18 7.96
C ARG A 174 16.13 7.57 6.53
N ARG A 175 15.26 8.29 5.82
CA ARG A 175 15.55 8.78 4.47
C ARG A 175 16.71 9.78 4.49
N GLN A 176 16.71 10.72 5.43
CA GLN A 176 17.76 11.71 5.60
C GLN A 176 19.10 11.07 5.99
N ASP A 177 19.09 10.09 6.89
CA ASP A 177 20.28 9.36 7.32
C ASP A 177 20.92 8.54 6.17
N TRP A 178 20.10 7.98 5.29
CA TRP A 178 20.56 7.22 4.13
C TRP A 178 20.99 8.10 2.94
N GLN A 179 20.54 9.35 2.88
CA GLN A 179 20.77 10.24 1.75
C GLN A 179 22.27 10.45 1.45
N PRO A 180 23.16 10.73 2.43
CA PRO A 180 24.59 10.91 2.17
C PRO A 180 25.27 9.64 1.61
N ILE A 181 24.84 8.46 2.06
CA ILE A 181 25.37 7.19 1.57
C ILE A 181 24.92 6.97 0.12
N ALA A 182 23.64 7.22 -0.17
CA ALA A 182 23.10 7.13 -1.52
C ALA A 182 23.82 8.10 -2.48
N ASP A 183 24.11 9.33 -2.04
CA ASP A 183 24.80 10.33 -2.84
C ASP A 183 26.27 9.95 -3.08
N ARG A 184 26.97 9.39 -2.07
CA ARG A 184 28.34 8.85 -2.24
C ARG A 184 28.38 7.69 -3.24
N ILE A 185 27.41 6.78 -3.17
CA ILE A 185 27.29 5.67 -4.12
C ILE A 185 27.05 6.21 -5.53
N ARG A 186 26.16 7.21 -5.69
CA ARG A 186 25.89 7.84 -6.99
C ARG A 186 27.15 8.49 -7.58
N ALA A 187 27.86 9.29 -6.78
CA ALA A 187 29.10 9.93 -7.20
C ALA A 187 30.19 8.92 -7.59
N TRP A 188 30.29 7.81 -6.84
CA TRP A 188 31.21 6.71 -7.18
C TRP A 188 30.82 6.06 -8.51
N ILE A 189 29.54 5.75 -8.73
CA ILE A 189 29.05 5.17 -10.00
C ILE A 189 29.36 6.10 -11.18
N GLU A 190 29.17 7.41 -11.03
CA GLU A 190 29.49 8.39 -12.08
C GLU A 190 30.99 8.42 -12.39
N THR A 191 31.83 8.43 -11.36
CA THR A 191 33.30 8.38 -11.50
C THR A 191 33.75 7.09 -12.18
N GLU A 192 33.15 5.96 -11.81
CA GLU A 192 33.45 4.65 -12.36
C GLU A 192 33.12 4.57 -13.86
N ARG A 193 31.94 5.09 -14.25
CA ARG A 193 31.53 5.18 -15.66
C ARG A 193 32.47 6.07 -16.47
N ALA A 194 32.83 7.25 -15.94
CA ALA A 194 33.78 8.15 -16.60
C ALA A 194 35.16 7.51 -16.75
N SER A 195 35.64 6.81 -15.73
CA SER A 195 36.90 6.07 -15.76
C SER A 195 36.89 4.96 -16.81
N ARG A 196 35.82 4.16 -16.88
CA ARG A 196 35.67 3.13 -17.94
C ARG A 196 35.70 3.76 -19.34
N GLN A 197 35.03 4.88 -19.53
CA GLN A 197 35.02 5.57 -20.83
C GLN A 197 36.39 6.17 -21.17
N ALA A 198 37.12 6.74 -20.20
CA ALA A 198 38.48 7.21 -20.42
C ALA A 198 39.43 6.06 -20.77
N ALA A 199 39.27 4.91 -20.11
CA ALA A 199 40.09 3.73 -20.33
C ALA A 199 39.93 3.15 -21.76
N THR A 200 38.77 3.28 -22.40
CA THR A 200 38.58 2.84 -23.78
C THR A 200 39.31 3.74 -24.79
N VAL A 201 39.42 5.05 -24.52
CA VAL A 201 40.05 6.02 -25.44
C VAL A 201 41.55 6.18 -25.20
N LEU A 202 42.03 5.84 -24.00
CA LEU A 202 43.43 6.00 -23.58
C LEU A 202 44.46 5.36 -24.54
N PRO A 203 44.28 4.13 -25.07
CA PRO A 203 45.25 3.52 -25.98
C PRO A 203 45.43 4.32 -27.26
N ASP A 204 44.35 4.80 -27.86
CA ASP A 204 44.39 5.56 -29.12
C ASP A 204 44.98 6.95 -28.89
N LEU A 205 44.66 7.60 -27.76
CA LEU A 205 45.27 8.87 -27.39
C LEU A 205 46.79 8.73 -27.20
N LYS A 206 47.24 7.66 -26.53
CA LYS A 206 48.68 7.35 -26.37
C LYS A 206 49.36 7.15 -27.72
N LYS A 207 48.74 6.41 -28.65
CA LYS A 207 49.27 6.23 -30.01
C LYS A 207 49.38 7.56 -30.75
N ALA A 208 48.36 8.43 -30.66
CA ALA A 208 48.38 9.74 -31.29
C ALA A 208 49.50 10.64 -30.76
N ILE A 209 49.71 10.65 -29.43
CA ILE A 209 50.80 11.40 -28.80
C ILE A 209 52.16 10.90 -29.29
N GLU A 210 52.35 9.59 -29.37
CA GLU A 210 53.62 9.01 -29.80
C GLU A 210 53.90 9.26 -31.30
N ALA A 211 52.86 9.23 -32.12
CA ALA A 211 52.94 9.63 -33.52
C ALA A 211 53.38 11.09 -33.67
N LEU A 212 52.79 12.02 -32.90
CA LEU A 212 53.16 13.43 -32.91
C LEU A 212 54.61 13.67 -32.47
N LYS A 213 55.09 12.95 -31.46
CA LYS A 213 56.51 13.02 -31.04
C LYS A 213 57.44 12.55 -32.14
N THR A 214 57.12 11.43 -32.77
CA THR A 214 57.89 10.87 -33.89
C THR A 214 57.96 11.90 -35.02
N ILE A 215 56.83 12.45 -35.46
CA ILE A 215 56.77 13.49 -36.51
C ILE A 215 57.60 14.72 -36.12
N GLY A 216 57.48 15.19 -34.88
CA GLY A 216 58.24 16.34 -34.40
C GLY A 216 59.76 16.07 -34.38
N ALA A 217 60.17 14.85 -34.05
CA ALA A 217 61.57 14.43 -34.12
C ALA A 217 62.06 14.38 -35.57
N THR A 218 61.25 13.86 -36.49
CA THR A 218 61.54 13.85 -37.93
C THR A 218 61.73 15.26 -38.48
N ILE A 219 60.78 16.17 -38.23
CA ILE A 219 60.86 17.57 -38.69
C ILE A 219 62.12 18.27 -38.13
N ARG A 220 62.44 18.04 -36.84
CA ARG A 220 63.66 18.58 -36.24
C ARG A 220 64.92 18.03 -36.90
N ALA A 221 64.97 16.71 -37.13
CA ALA A 221 66.10 16.08 -37.82
C ALA A 221 66.25 16.62 -39.24
N GLU A 222 65.16 16.70 -40.01
CA GLU A 222 65.15 17.26 -41.38
C GLU A 222 65.64 18.72 -41.41
N ARG A 223 65.22 19.56 -40.45
CA ARG A 223 65.66 20.96 -40.39
C ARG A 223 67.12 21.12 -39.97
N LEU A 224 67.62 20.27 -39.08
CA LEU A 224 68.99 20.33 -38.59
C LEU A 224 69.98 19.66 -39.55
N GLN A 225 69.52 18.74 -40.40
CA GLN A 225 70.35 18.02 -41.37
C GLN A 225 71.15 18.95 -42.31
N PRO A 226 70.57 19.97 -42.97
CA PRO A 226 71.35 20.83 -43.86
C PRO A 226 72.36 21.70 -43.09
N ILE A 227 72.00 22.16 -41.89
CA ILE A 227 72.90 22.95 -41.02
C ILE A 227 74.07 22.09 -40.55
N ALA A 228 73.80 20.85 -40.14
CA ALA A 228 74.84 19.89 -39.77
C ALA A 228 75.76 19.58 -40.95
N ALA A 229 75.21 19.36 -42.15
CA ALA A 229 75.99 19.10 -43.36
C ALA A 229 76.90 20.29 -43.73
N GLU A 230 76.39 21.53 -43.66
CA GLU A 230 77.16 22.75 -43.91
C GLU A 230 78.25 22.98 -42.86
N ALA A 231 77.95 22.75 -41.58
CA ALA A 231 78.93 22.83 -40.50
C ALA A 231 80.06 21.80 -40.67
N THR A 232 79.72 20.55 -41.00
CA THR A 232 80.69 19.49 -41.30
C THR A 232 81.53 19.81 -42.55
N ALA A 233 80.92 20.34 -43.62
CA ALA A 233 81.65 20.75 -44.82
C ALA A 233 82.63 21.90 -44.56
N THR A 234 82.20 22.90 -43.80
CA THR A 234 83.04 24.03 -43.38
C THR A 234 84.20 23.55 -42.51
N TRP A 235 83.92 22.66 -41.54
CA TRP A 235 84.96 22.05 -40.69
C TRP A 235 85.97 21.26 -41.50
N ASN A 236 85.53 20.39 -42.42
CA ASN A 236 86.41 19.60 -43.28
C ASN A 236 87.31 20.47 -44.17
N THR A 237 86.84 21.66 -44.56
CA THR A 237 87.64 22.64 -45.33
C THR A 237 88.72 23.31 -44.47
N LEU A 238 88.45 23.54 -43.19
CA LEU A 238 89.37 24.22 -42.26
C LEU A 238 90.32 23.26 -41.50
N ARG A 239 90.03 21.95 -41.50
CA ARG A 239 90.76 20.90 -40.78
C ARG A 239 92.08 20.54 -41.50
N GLN A 240 93.04 21.45 -41.49
CA GLN A 240 94.40 21.23 -42.02
C GLN A 240 95.27 20.43 -41.02
N ASP A 241 94.99 19.13 -40.86
CA ASP A 241 95.73 18.09 -40.08
C ASP A 241 95.25 17.71 -38.66
N SER A 242 94.07 18.12 -38.21
CA SER A 242 93.47 17.53 -36.99
C SER A 242 92.87 16.13 -37.27
N ASN A 243 92.81 15.21 -36.30
CA ASN A 243 92.22 13.87 -36.47
C ASN A 243 90.77 13.73 -35.90
N VAL A 244 90.07 14.84 -35.66
CA VAL A 244 88.74 14.84 -35.03
C VAL A 244 87.62 14.99 -36.06
N GLU A 245 86.83 13.92 -36.25
CA GLU A 245 85.58 13.94 -36.99
C GLU A 245 84.50 14.65 -36.17
N LEU A 246 83.75 15.57 -36.80
CA LEU A 246 82.51 16.05 -36.24
C LEU A 246 81.44 15.03 -36.57
N ASP A 247 81.12 14.14 -35.62
CA ASP A 247 79.89 13.37 -35.70
C ASP A 247 78.70 14.34 -35.79
N ALA A 248 77.70 13.97 -36.61
CA ALA A 248 76.47 14.74 -36.74
C ALA A 248 75.95 15.10 -35.34
N PRO A 249 75.50 16.34 -35.07
CA PRO A 249 75.05 16.73 -33.76
C PRO A 249 73.87 15.85 -33.35
N CYS A 250 74.14 14.84 -32.54
CA CYS A 250 73.12 14.12 -31.80
C CYS A 250 72.55 15.15 -30.83
N ALA A 251 71.29 15.52 -31.02
CA ALA A 251 70.59 16.39 -30.10
C ALA A 251 70.78 15.84 -28.67
N PRO A 252 71.41 16.58 -27.74
CA PRO A 252 71.72 16.04 -26.44
C PRO A 252 70.42 15.87 -25.66
N GLY A 253 70.06 14.61 -25.41
CA GLY A 253 69.01 14.27 -24.45
C GLY A 253 68.11 13.13 -24.84
N TRP A 254 68.66 11.94 -25.16
CA TRP A 254 67.97 10.65 -24.91
C TRP A 254 68.87 9.43 -25.21
N ALA A 255 70.02 9.35 -24.56
CA ALA A 255 70.65 8.04 -24.31
C ALA A 255 70.48 7.70 -22.82
N ARG A 256 69.42 6.95 -22.50
CA ARG A 256 69.39 6.00 -21.37
C ARG A 256 68.11 5.16 -21.40
N GLY A 257 68.26 3.84 -21.53
CA GLY A 257 67.25 2.87 -21.08
C GLY A 257 66.89 1.71 -22.01
N LEU A 258 67.85 1.03 -22.63
CA LEU A 258 67.69 -0.40 -23.00
C LEU A 258 68.65 -1.21 -22.12
N GLY A 259 68.10 -2.04 -21.23
CA GLY A 259 68.86 -2.98 -20.40
C GLY A 259 68.08 -3.48 -19.18
N SER A 260 67.54 -4.71 -19.30
CA SER A 260 66.94 -5.62 -18.30
C SER A 260 65.46 -5.45 -17.95
#